data_AF-A0A1Y3N8U1-F1
#
_entry.id   AF-A0A1Y3N8U1-F1
#
_cell.length_a   1.000
_cell.length_b   1.000
_cell.length_c   1.000
_cell.angle_alpha   90.00
_cell.angle_beta   90.00
_cell.angle_gamma   90.00
#
_symmetry.space_group_name_H-M   'P 1'
#
loop_
_entity.id
_entity.type
_entity.pdbx_description
1 polymer ?
#
loop_
_entity_poly.entity_id
_entity_poly.type
_entity_poly.pdbx_seq_one_letter_code
_entity_poly.pdbx_strand_id
1 'polypeptide(L)'
;MVLSYDPTKNNEYKKAFCTELIELKYNEIEEILFAKDESIYYPLVITYYELHNGNSLLGNLLLHFPETMLQLFNEAIIDVQNDIITRHPMAGDMTRKFNCRVRIARLPSALCYRTLPRSLETGMLLSISGTVVRTGPRKVSEQEQIYQCSKCKGQFSMRADREQYYCIPEPKVCKAINIAPCDSTKFKKISSDQDDLVDQCAAGDAVEITGIILRRWKPFEKGQRCDIEIVMWANYIYVKNEDRFFDTNVEDEKKKNLKNFGNIIKTTL
;
A
#
# COMPACT_ATOMS: atom_id res chain seq x y z
N MET A 1 -13.24 22.09 0.28
CA MET A 1 -12.75 22.43 1.63
C MET A 1 -12.56 21.11 2.36
N VAL A 2 -11.40 20.47 2.21
CA VAL A 2 -11.10 19.20 2.87
C VAL A 2 -10.79 19.55 4.32
N LEU A 3 -11.61 19.04 5.25
CA LEU A 3 -11.37 19.20 6.68
C LEU A 3 -9.95 18.73 7.00
N SER A 4 -9.21 19.54 7.74
CA SER A 4 -7.85 19.27 8.23
C SER A 4 -7.85 18.22 9.35
N TYR A 5 -8.57 17.12 9.15
CA TYR A 5 -8.59 15.99 10.07
C TYR A 5 -7.49 15.03 9.65
N ASP A 6 -6.43 15.00 10.44
CA ASP A 6 -5.33 14.06 10.28
C ASP A 6 -5.44 12.97 11.35
N PRO A 7 -5.97 11.77 11.01
CA PRO A 7 -6.13 10.70 11.97
C PRO A 7 -4.79 10.22 12.56
N THR A 8 -3.63 10.50 11.95
CA THR A 8 -2.32 10.15 12.55
C THR A 8 -2.02 10.91 13.84
N LYS A 9 -2.68 12.05 14.07
CA LYS A 9 -2.53 12.79 15.33
C LYS A 9 -3.28 12.15 16.49
N ASN A 10 -4.23 11.25 16.20
CA ASN A 10 -4.93 10.52 17.25
C ASN A 10 -4.25 9.17 17.50
N ASN A 11 -3.49 9.10 18.59
CA ASN A 11 -2.80 7.89 19.05
C ASN A 11 -3.77 6.74 19.38
N GLU A 12 -5.07 7.02 19.55
CA GLU A 12 -6.09 6.00 19.82
C GLU A 12 -6.30 5.05 18.64
N TYR A 13 -6.26 5.52 17.40
CA TYR A 13 -6.45 4.65 16.23
C TYR A 13 -5.28 3.71 16.02
N LYS A 14 -4.05 4.19 16.27
CA LYS A 14 -2.85 3.36 16.25
C LYS A 14 -2.96 2.25 17.29
N LYS A 15 -3.32 2.59 18.53
CA LYS A 15 -3.53 1.61 19.61
C LYS A 15 -4.63 0.61 19.28
N ALA A 16 -5.77 1.07 18.77
CA ALA A 16 -6.86 0.19 18.35
C ALA A 16 -6.36 -0.81 17.30
N PHE A 17 -5.66 -0.33 16.27
CA PHE A 17 -5.12 -1.22 15.24
C PHE A 17 -4.03 -2.16 15.76
N CYS A 18 -3.20 -1.75 16.73
CA CYS A 18 -2.25 -2.67 17.38
C CYS A 18 -2.98 -3.85 18.04
N THR A 19 -4.10 -3.60 18.73
CA THR A 19 -4.91 -4.66 19.33
C THR A 19 -5.46 -5.62 18.27
N GLU A 20 -6.09 -5.07 17.21
CA GLU A 20 -6.60 -5.88 16.09
C GLU A 20 -5.49 -6.70 15.41
N LEU A 21 -4.31 -6.12 15.21
CA LEU A 21 -3.17 -6.80 14.61
C LEU A 21 -2.72 -8.00 15.44
N ILE A 22 -2.68 -7.86 16.76
CA ILE A 22 -2.32 -8.96 17.66
C ILE A 22 -3.38 -10.06 17.55
N GLU A 23 -4.67 -9.72 17.57
CA GLU A 23 -5.74 -10.71 17.49
C GLU A 23 -5.77 -11.45 16.15
N LEU A 24 -5.54 -10.74 15.04
CA LEU A 24 -5.65 -11.30 13.68
C LEU A 24 -4.36 -11.98 13.21
N LYS A 25 -3.19 -11.49 13.64
CA LYS A 25 -1.91 -11.75 12.95
C LYS A 25 -0.74 -12.05 13.87
N TYR A 26 -0.97 -12.40 15.15
CA TYR A 26 0.11 -12.72 16.10
C TYR A 26 1.12 -13.73 15.54
N ASN A 27 0.64 -14.91 15.08
CA ASN A 27 1.51 -15.99 14.62
C ASN A 27 2.33 -15.58 13.39
N GLU A 28 1.72 -14.86 12.44
CA GLU A 28 2.43 -14.38 11.25
C GLU A 28 3.53 -13.37 11.63
N ILE A 29 3.26 -12.47 12.58
CA ILE A 29 4.25 -11.50 13.06
C ILE A 29 5.36 -12.21 13.84
N GLU A 30 5.03 -13.22 14.64
CA GLU A 30 6.00 -14.04 15.36
C GLU A 30 6.94 -14.78 14.40
N GLU A 31 6.42 -15.40 13.34
CA GLU A 31 7.22 -16.03 12.29
C GLU A 31 8.16 -15.03 11.60
N ILE A 32 7.67 -13.81 11.32
CA ILE A 32 8.49 -12.72 10.76
C ILE A 32 9.63 -12.33 11.71
N LEU A 33 9.38 -12.30 13.02
CA LEU A 33 10.39 -11.95 14.02
C LEU A 33 11.50 -12.99 14.15
N PHE A 34 11.18 -14.27 13.93
CA PHE A 34 12.17 -15.36 13.88
C PHE A 34 12.91 -15.47 12.55
N ALA A 35 12.45 -14.80 11.50
CA ALA A 35 13.10 -14.84 10.21
C ALA A 35 14.51 -14.24 10.29
N LYS A 36 15.50 -14.90 9.69
CA LYS A 36 16.91 -14.48 9.78
C LYS A 36 17.24 -13.25 8.94
N ASP A 37 16.56 -13.09 7.81
CA ASP A 37 16.86 -12.02 6.86
C ASP A 37 16.21 -10.71 7.32
N GLU A 38 16.99 -9.64 7.45
CA GLU A 38 16.49 -8.30 7.81
C GLU A 38 16.33 -7.41 6.58
N SER A 39 16.94 -7.78 5.46
CA SER A 39 16.99 -6.97 4.25
C SER A 39 15.75 -7.14 3.37
N ILE A 40 15.07 -8.28 3.49
CA ILE A 40 13.85 -8.55 2.73
C ILE A 40 12.63 -7.84 3.31
N TYR A 41 11.64 -7.66 2.46
CA TYR A 41 10.35 -7.11 2.82
C TYR A 41 9.39 -8.22 3.24
N TYR A 42 8.67 -7.98 4.33
CA TYR A 42 7.66 -8.88 4.89
C TYR A 42 6.26 -8.27 4.69
N PRO A 43 5.48 -8.75 3.72
CA PRO A 43 4.12 -8.30 3.53
C PRO A 43 3.20 -8.94 4.59
N LEU A 44 2.44 -8.11 5.30
CA LEU A 44 1.37 -8.58 6.18
C LEU A 44 0.02 -8.36 5.50
N VAL A 45 -0.54 -9.43 4.95
CA VAL A 45 -1.79 -9.36 4.18
C VAL A 45 -2.98 -9.41 5.13
N ILE A 46 -3.83 -8.39 5.05
CA ILE A 46 -5.07 -8.27 5.83
C ILE A 46 -6.20 -7.97 4.84
N THR A 47 -7.26 -8.76 4.88
CA THR A 47 -8.45 -8.46 4.08
C THR A 47 -9.22 -7.30 4.70
N TYR A 48 -9.89 -6.50 3.86
CA TYR A 48 -10.76 -5.44 4.36
C TYR A 48 -11.79 -5.95 5.38
N TYR A 49 -12.33 -7.15 5.14
CA TYR A 49 -13.35 -7.74 5.99
C TYR A 49 -12.81 -8.17 7.36
N GLU A 50 -11.58 -8.69 7.44
CA GLU A 50 -10.93 -8.95 8.74
C GLU A 50 -10.80 -7.66 9.54
N LEU A 51 -10.29 -6.61 8.91
CA LEU A 51 -10.15 -5.29 9.54
C LEU A 51 -11.50 -4.69 9.97
N HIS A 52 -12.50 -4.73 9.09
CA HIS A 52 -13.80 -4.12 9.33
C HIS A 52 -14.63 -4.89 10.36
N ASN A 53 -14.53 -6.22 10.40
CA ASN A 53 -15.26 -7.04 11.36
C ASN A 53 -14.68 -6.90 12.78
N GLY A 54 -13.36 -6.79 12.91
CA GLY A 54 -12.72 -6.48 14.18
C GLY A 54 -13.01 -5.05 14.64
N ASN A 55 -12.74 -4.08 13.77
CA ASN A 55 -13.01 -2.68 14.04
C ASN A 55 -13.56 -1.93 12.81
N SER A 56 -14.89 -1.81 12.77
CA SER A 56 -15.59 -1.15 11.66
C SER A 56 -15.17 0.31 11.45
N LEU A 57 -14.78 1.02 12.52
CA LEU A 57 -14.28 2.39 12.44
C LEU A 57 -12.95 2.44 11.67
N LEU A 58 -12.00 1.55 11.98
CA LEU A 58 -10.73 1.48 11.26
C LEU A 58 -10.93 1.13 9.78
N GLY A 59 -11.83 0.17 9.49
CA GLY A 59 -12.19 -0.16 8.11
C GLY A 59 -12.77 1.04 7.35
N ASN A 60 -13.70 1.78 7.95
CA ASN A 60 -14.28 2.97 7.32
C ASN A 60 -13.25 4.10 7.15
N LEU A 61 -12.42 4.36 8.17
CA LEU A 61 -11.35 5.36 8.10
C LEU A 61 -10.34 5.02 7.00
N LEU A 62 -10.01 3.75 6.80
CA LEU A 62 -9.13 3.32 5.71
C LEU A 62 -9.70 3.70 4.33
N LEU A 63 -11.01 3.53 4.11
CA LEU A 63 -11.62 3.88 2.82
C LEU A 63 -11.69 5.39 2.59
N HIS A 64 -11.84 6.18 3.65
CA HIS A 64 -11.90 7.64 3.57
C HIS A 64 -10.52 8.32 3.54
N PHE A 65 -9.54 7.75 4.24
CA PHE A 65 -8.19 8.32 4.41
C PHE A 65 -7.09 7.27 4.17
N PRO A 66 -7.04 6.64 2.98
CA PRO A 66 -6.22 5.44 2.77
C PRO A 66 -4.72 5.69 2.92
N GLU A 67 -4.21 6.82 2.44
CA GLU A 67 -2.79 7.13 2.56
C GLU A 67 -2.35 7.28 4.02
N THR A 68 -3.12 8.04 4.80
CA THR A 68 -2.85 8.31 6.20
C THR A 68 -2.98 7.04 7.05
N MET A 69 -4.04 6.26 6.82
CA MET A 69 -4.28 5.02 7.55
C MET A 69 -3.23 3.95 7.25
N LEU A 70 -2.82 3.77 5.98
CA LEU A 70 -1.76 2.82 5.63
C LEU A 70 -0.41 3.19 6.27
N GLN A 71 -0.08 4.49 6.39
CA GLN A 71 1.11 4.92 7.12
C GLN A 71 1.03 4.55 8.60
N LEU A 72 -0.09 4.88 9.24
CA LEU A 72 -0.34 4.54 10.65
C LEU A 72 -0.29 3.03 10.89
N PHE A 73 -0.82 2.22 9.96
CA PHE A 73 -0.79 0.76 10.04
C PHE A 73 0.63 0.20 9.97
N ASN A 74 1.48 0.74 9.09
CA ASN A 74 2.89 0.35 9.03
C ASN A 74 3.64 0.70 10.32
N GLU A 75 3.36 1.86 10.91
CA GLU A 75 3.93 2.23 12.22
C GLU A 75 3.41 1.35 13.36
N ALA A 76 2.17 0.89 13.30
CA ALA A 76 1.58 0.01 14.30
C ALA A 76 2.20 -1.39 14.30
N ILE A 77 2.55 -1.95 13.13
CA ILE A 77 3.26 -3.24 13.05
C ILE A 77 4.54 -3.19 13.90
N ILE A 78 5.27 -2.08 13.80
CA ILE A 78 6.52 -1.88 14.50
C ILE A 78 6.32 -1.84 16.02
N ASP A 79 5.27 -1.16 16.49
CA ASP A 79 4.90 -1.14 17.91
C ASP A 79 4.53 -2.55 18.41
N VAL A 80 3.74 -3.29 17.63
CA VAL A 80 3.35 -4.68 17.95
C VAL A 80 4.56 -5.60 18.00
N GLN A 81 5.50 -5.49 17.05
CA GLN A 81 6.74 -6.26 17.10
C GLN A 81 7.54 -6.01 18.39
N ASN A 82 7.69 -4.75 18.82
CA ASN A 82 8.39 -4.44 20.07
C ASN A 82 7.67 -5.05 21.29
N ASP A 83 6.34 -5.04 21.29
CA ASP A 83 5.53 -5.63 22.36
C ASP A 83 5.72 -7.16 22.42
N ILE A 84 5.68 -7.84 21.27
CA ILE A 84 5.89 -9.30 21.18
C ILE A 84 7.30 -9.66 21.65
N ILE A 85 8.34 -8.99 21.15
CA ILE A 85 9.73 -9.23 21.57
C ILE A 85 9.88 -9.08 23.08
N THR A 86 9.22 -8.09 23.70
CA THR A 86 9.33 -7.84 25.15
C THR A 86 8.70 -8.95 25.99
N ARG A 87 7.65 -9.62 25.47
CA ARG A 87 6.87 -10.62 26.21
C ARG A 87 7.26 -12.06 25.89
N HIS A 88 7.90 -12.30 24.75
CA HIS A 88 8.12 -13.64 24.23
C HIS A 88 9.27 -14.37 24.98
N PRO A 89 9.10 -15.65 25.37
CA PRO A 89 10.13 -16.40 26.10
C PRO A 89 11.46 -16.55 25.35
N MET A 90 11.42 -16.59 24.03
CA MET A 90 12.58 -16.72 23.13
C MET A 90 12.98 -15.40 22.48
N ALA A 91 12.77 -14.26 23.17
CA ALA A 91 13.08 -12.93 22.65
C ALA A 91 14.53 -12.78 22.13
N GLY A 92 15.48 -13.52 22.69
CA GLY A 92 16.89 -13.48 22.28
C GLY A 92 17.15 -13.97 20.84
N ASP A 93 16.26 -14.79 20.29
CA ASP A 93 16.35 -15.29 18.92
C ASP A 93 15.50 -14.48 17.92
N MET A 94 14.77 -13.47 18.42
CA MET A 94 13.91 -12.60 17.62
C MET A 94 14.65 -11.32 17.20
N THR A 95 14.42 -10.88 15.96
CA THR A 95 14.92 -9.59 15.49
C THR A 95 13.80 -8.76 14.90
N ARG A 96 13.72 -7.49 15.33
CA ARG A 96 12.76 -6.53 14.80
C ARG A 96 12.97 -6.30 13.30
N LYS A 97 11.90 -6.34 12.52
CA LYS A 97 11.91 -6.18 11.06
C LYS A 97 11.26 -4.85 10.66
N PHE A 98 12.08 -3.93 10.15
CA PHE A 98 11.62 -2.59 9.74
C PHE A 98 10.93 -2.59 8.37
N ASN A 99 11.27 -3.54 7.49
CA ASN A 99 10.70 -3.69 6.16
C ASN A 99 9.39 -4.50 6.18
N CYS A 100 8.50 -4.21 7.14
CA CYS A 100 7.18 -4.84 7.22
C CYS A 100 6.09 -3.87 6.78
N ARG A 101 5.17 -4.31 5.92
CA ARG A 101 4.10 -3.45 5.38
C ARG A 101 2.76 -4.13 5.38
N VAL A 102 1.72 -3.39 5.72
CA VAL A 102 0.34 -3.85 5.59
C VAL A 102 -0.10 -3.83 4.12
N ARG A 103 -0.66 -4.95 3.69
CA ARG A 103 -1.18 -5.18 2.35
C ARG A 103 -2.67 -5.47 2.45
N ILE A 104 -3.52 -4.58 1.93
CA ILE A 104 -4.97 -4.67 2.03
C ILE A 104 -5.54 -5.44 0.84
N ALA A 105 -6.08 -6.62 1.13
CA ALA A 105 -6.72 -7.49 0.15
C ALA A 105 -8.26 -7.36 0.21
N ARG A 106 -8.91 -7.77 -0.88
CA ARG A 106 -10.38 -8.01 -0.94
C ARG A 106 -11.22 -6.84 -0.43
N LEU A 107 -11.13 -5.70 -1.12
CA LEU A 107 -12.02 -4.57 -0.85
C LEU A 107 -13.50 -4.91 -1.12
N PRO A 108 -14.45 -4.14 -0.57
CA PRO A 108 -15.86 -4.24 -0.92
C PRO A 108 -16.08 -4.14 -2.42
N SER A 109 -17.05 -4.89 -2.95
CA SER A 109 -17.32 -4.97 -4.39
C SER A 109 -17.58 -3.62 -5.06
N ALA A 110 -18.12 -2.65 -4.31
CA ALA A 110 -18.33 -1.27 -4.78
C ALA A 110 -17.02 -0.53 -5.14
N LEU A 111 -15.88 -1.00 -4.63
CA LEU A 111 -14.54 -0.48 -4.90
C LEU A 111 -13.73 -1.37 -5.84
N CYS A 112 -14.36 -2.41 -6.42
CA CYS A 112 -13.73 -3.33 -7.35
C CYS A 112 -14.10 -2.96 -8.79
N TYR A 113 -13.11 -2.50 -9.54
CA TYR A 113 -13.25 -1.99 -10.89
C TYR A 113 -12.72 -3.02 -11.91
N ARG A 114 -13.45 -3.15 -13.02
CA ARG A 114 -12.98 -3.89 -14.22
C ARG A 114 -12.57 -2.96 -15.35
N THR A 115 -12.82 -1.66 -15.18
CA THR A 115 -12.46 -0.60 -16.12
C THR A 115 -11.44 0.33 -15.48
N LEU A 116 -10.67 1.03 -16.32
CA LEU A 116 -9.71 2.00 -15.81
C LEU A 116 -10.42 3.13 -15.03
N PRO A 117 -9.91 3.52 -13.85
CA PRO A 117 -10.41 4.66 -13.08
C PRO A 117 -10.31 5.96 -13.88
N ARG A 118 -11.19 6.91 -13.57
CA ARG A 118 -11.19 8.27 -14.12
C ARG A 118 -10.74 9.26 -13.04
N SER A 119 -10.76 10.54 -13.40
CA SER A 119 -10.31 11.59 -12.49
C SER A 119 -11.19 11.74 -11.24
N LEU A 120 -12.42 11.21 -11.25
CA LEU A 120 -13.32 11.25 -10.11
C LEU A 120 -12.83 10.36 -8.96
N GLU A 121 -12.15 9.25 -9.31
CA GLU A 121 -11.68 8.25 -8.36
C GLU A 121 -10.32 8.62 -7.72
N THR A 122 -9.77 9.81 -8.00
CA THR A 122 -8.50 10.25 -7.42
C THR A 122 -8.56 10.33 -5.89
N GLY A 123 -7.56 9.76 -5.23
CA GLY A 123 -7.44 9.65 -3.77
C GLY A 123 -8.14 8.41 -3.19
N MET A 124 -8.93 7.69 -3.98
CA MET A 124 -9.65 6.51 -3.50
C MET A 124 -8.76 5.26 -3.51
N LEU A 125 -8.94 4.41 -2.51
CA LEU A 125 -8.40 3.05 -2.46
C LEU A 125 -9.35 2.11 -3.22
N LEU A 126 -8.89 1.54 -4.33
CA LEU A 126 -9.67 0.69 -5.22
C LEU A 126 -8.95 -0.63 -5.53
N SER A 127 -9.71 -1.64 -5.92
CA SER A 127 -9.20 -2.87 -6.53
C SER A 127 -9.47 -2.84 -8.04
N ILE A 128 -8.47 -3.12 -8.87
CA ILE A 128 -8.63 -3.23 -10.32
C ILE A 128 -8.23 -4.64 -10.75
N SER A 129 -9.11 -5.31 -11.49
CA SER A 129 -8.80 -6.57 -12.15
C SER A 129 -8.51 -6.36 -13.64
N GLY A 130 -7.47 -7.00 -14.17
CA GLY A 130 -7.12 -6.92 -15.59
C GLY A 130 -5.95 -7.82 -15.97
N THR A 131 -5.61 -7.82 -17.26
CA THR A 131 -4.43 -8.53 -17.78
C THR A 131 -3.27 -7.56 -17.89
N VAL A 132 -2.11 -7.95 -17.39
CA VAL A 132 -0.88 -7.16 -17.53
C VAL A 132 -0.44 -7.17 -19.00
N VAL A 133 -0.52 -6.03 -19.67
CA VAL A 133 -0.12 -5.93 -21.09
C VAL A 133 1.36 -5.65 -21.27
N ARG A 134 1.97 -4.91 -20.34
CA ARG A 134 3.38 -4.50 -20.42
C ARG A 134 3.91 -4.16 -19.03
N THR A 135 5.10 -4.66 -18.72
CA THR A 135 5.88 -4.25 -17.55
C THR A 135 7.02 -3.32 -17.98
N GLY A 136 7.30 -2.29 -17.17
CA GLY A 136 8.42 -1.39 -17.41
C GLY A 136 9.75 -2.01 -16.96
N PRO A 137 10.90 -1.48 -17.39
CA PRO A 137 12.20 -1.93 -16.87
C PRO A 137 12.28 -1.66 -15.37
N ARG A 138 12.90 -2.59 -14.62
CA ARG A 138 13.14 -2.43 -13.18
C ARG A 138 13.89 -1.14 -12.91
N LYS A 139 13.21 -0.20 -12.26
CA LYS A 139 13.81 1.02 -11.71
C LYS A 139 13.67 0.94 -10.19
N VAL A 140 14.77 1.13 -9.46
CA VAL A 140 14.71 1.34 -8.01
C VAL A 140 14.00 2.68 -7.84
N SER A 141 12.73 2.63 -7.43
CA SER A 141 11.92 3.82 -7.16
C SER A 141 11.99 4.08 -5.67
N GLU A 142 12.80 5.05 -5.28
CA GLU A 142 13.02 5.43 -3.88
C GLU A 142 11.73 6.07 -3.32
N GLN A 143 10.91 5.32 -2.57
CA GLN A 143 9.72 5.88 -1.89
C GLN A 143 10.12 6.94 -0.85
N GLU A 144 11.25 6.69 -0.19
CA GLU A 144 11.98 7.67 0.60
C GLU A 144 13.45 7.57 0.24
N GLN A 145 14.13 8.71 0.18
CA GLN A 145 15.56 8.78 -0.02
C GLN A 145 16.21 9.34 1.25
N ILE A 146 17.13 8.58 1.81
CA ILE A 146 17.89 9.01 2.98
C ILE A 146 19.02 9.92 2.50
N TYR A 147 19.10 11.10 3.10
CA TYR A 147 20.16 12.06 2.86
C TYR A 147 21.03 12.15 4.10
N GLN A 148 22.34 12.08 3.89
CA GLN A 148 23.31 12.40 4.94
C GLN A 148 23.87 13.80 4.71
N CYS A 149 23.78 14.63 5.74
CA CYS A 149 24.39 15.94 5.73
C CYS A 149 25.92 15.81 5.71
N SER A 150 26.58 16.55 4.82
CA SER A 150 28.04 16.52 4.72
C SER A 150 28.72 17.17 5.93
N LYS A 151 28.06 18.16 6.56
CA LYS A 151 28.59 18.96 7.69
C LYS A 151 28.34 18.31 9.05
N CYS A 152 27.08 18.06 9.42
CA CYS A 152 26.75 17.49 10.73
C CYS A 152 26.69 15.95 10.75
N LYS A 153 26.83 15.29 9.60
CA LYS A 153 26.69 13.82 9.43
C LYS A 153 25.33 13.25 9.84
N GLY A 154 24.41 14.06 10.35
CA GLY A 154 23.04 13.66 10.62
C GLY A 154 22.34 13.18 9.35
N GLN A 155 21.54 12.13 9.51
CA GLN A 155 20.74 11.53 8.45
C GLN A 155 19.28 11.98 8.59
N PHE A 156 18.63 12.19 7.45
CA PHE A 156 17.21 12.52 7.39
C PHE A 156 16.62 11.98 6.08
N SER A 157 15.37 11.53 6.09
CA SER A 157 14.70 11.07 4.87
C SER A 157 13.92 12.20 4.20
N MET A 158 13.85 12.15 2.87
CA MET A 158 12.95 12.94 2.06
C MET A 158 12.02 11.98 1.32
N ARG A 159 10.71 12.18 1.46
CA ARG A 159 9.71 11.36 0.78
C ARG A 159 9.58 11.79 -0.68
N ALA A 160 9.42 10.81 -1.57
CA ALA A 160 9.09 11.07 -2.97
C ALA A 160 7.70 11.69 -3.08
N ASP A 161 7.57 12.75 -3.88
CA ASP A 161 6.27 13.29 -4.25
C ASP A 161 5.63 12.37 -5.30
N ARG A 162 4.56 11.70 -4.88
CA ARG A 162 3.86 10.68 -5.67
C ARG A 162 3.18 11.27 -6.89
N GLU A 163 2.68 12.50 -6.78
CA GLU A 163 1.99 13.20 -7.87
C GLU A 163 3.00 13.83 -8.84
N GLN A 164 4.19 14.20 -8.35
CA GLN A 164 5.28 14.70 -9.19
C GLN A 164 6.24 13.59 -9.60
N TYR A 165 5.76 12.50 -10.16
CA TYR A 165 6.64 11.49 -10.75
C TYR A 165 7.53 10.68 -9.79
N TYR A 166 7.17 10.56 -8.51
CA TYR A 166 8.09 10.10 -7.47
C TYR A 166 9.37 10.97 -7.42
N CYS A 167 9.28 12.24 -7.85
CA CYS A 167 10.38 13.17 -7.68
C CYS A 167 10.59 13.35 -6.18
N ILE A 168 11.73 12.93 -5.69
CA ILE A 168 12.17 13.29 -4.35
C ILE A 168 12.73 14.71 -4.46
N PRO A 169 12.11 15.71 -3.82
CA PRO A 169 12.66 17.05 -3.84
C PRO A 169 14.03 17.02 -3.17
N GLU A 170 15.05 17.54 -3.87
CA GLU A 170 16.39 17.62 -3.29
C GLU A 170 16.35 18.56 -2.08
N PRO A 171 16.89 18.15 -0.92
CA PRO A 171 16.87 18.99 0.25
C PRO A 171 17.69 20.26 0.02
N LYS A 172 17.08 21.41 0.31
CA LYS A 172 17.74 22.71 0.23
C LYS A 172 18.40 23.13 1.54
N VAL A 173 17.96 22.54 2.66
CA VAL A 173 18.44 22.79 4.02
C VAL A 173 18.51 21.49 4.81
N CYS A 174 19.41 21.43 5.79
CA CYS A 174 19.58 20.24 6.62
C CYS A 174 18.36 20.03 7.52
N LYS A 175 17.71 18.86 7.40
CA LYS A 175 16.59 18.45 8.26
C LYS A 175 16.96 17.43 9.33
N ALA A 176 18.25 17.09 9.46
CA ALA A 176 18.68 16.13 10.46
C ALA A 176 18.46 16.71 11.88
N ILE A 177 17.92 15.87 12.77
CA ILE A 177 17.75 16.20 14.18
C ILE A 177 19.15 16.30 14.79
N ASN A 178 19.58 17.52 15.12
CA ASN A 178 20.87 17.80 15.73
C ASN A 178 20.67 18.67 16.98
N ILE A 179 21.59 18.54 17.93
CA ILE A 179 21.61 19.36 19.16
C ILE A 179 21.85 20.85 18.84
N ALA A 180 22.55 21.15 17.74
CA ALA A 180 22.76 22.51 17.24
C ALA A 180 22.19 22.67 15.82
N PRO A 181 21.59 23.83 15.47
CA PRO A 181 21.05 24.07 14.14
C PRO A 181 22.13 23.96 13.07
N CYS A 182 21.84 23.22 11.99
CA CYS A 182 22.75 23.00 10.88
C CYS A 182 22.27 23.75 9.63
N ASP A 183 23.18 24.52 9.04
CA ASP A 183 23.02 25.39 7.88
C ASP A 183 23.55 24.76 6.57
N SER A 184 23.87 23.46 6.57
CA SER A 184 24.43 22.80 5.39
C SER A 184 23.42 22.72 4.26
N THR A 185 23.92 22.87 3.03
CA THR A 185 23.19 22.72 1.76
C THR A 185 23.73 21.57 0.90
N LYS A 186 24.70 20.79 1.42
CA LYS A 186 25.34 19.68 0.69
C LYS A 186 24.99 18.34 1.32
N PHE A 187 24.30 17.50 0.56
CA PHE A 187 23.76 16.23 1.03
C PHE A 187 24.19 15.08 0.14
N LYS A 188 24.53 13.93 0.75
CA LYS A 188 24.84 12.68 0.05
C LYS A 188 23.61 11.77 0.09
N LYS A 189 23.19 11.27 -1.07
CA LYS A 189 22.16 10.23 -1.19
C LYS A 189 22.72 8.90 -0.66
N ILE A 190 22.00 8.27 0.26
CA ILE A 190 22.21 6.89 0.72
C ILE A 190 21.09 6.06 0.08
N SER A 191 21.43 5.08 -0.75
CA SER A 191 20.45 4.24 -1.44
C SER A 191 19.49 3.59 -0.45
N SER A 192 18.20 3.61 -0.76
CA SER A 192 17.15 2.87 -0.06
C SER A 192 16.71 1.64 -0.85
N ASP A 193 16.15 0.67 -0.13
CA ASP A 193 15.81 -0.66 -0.62
C ASP A 193 14.56 -0.69 -1.51
N GLN A 194 14.40 -1.81 -2.23
CA GLN A 194 13.39 -2.05 -3.26
C GLN A 194 12.05 -2.52 -2.68
N ASP A 195 10.93 -1.94 -3.11
CA ASP A 195 9.56 -2.35 -2.72
C ASP A 195 9.26 -3.85 -3.02
N ASP A 196 8.54 -4.54 -2.15
CA ASP A 196 8.18 -5.97 -2.29
C ASP A 196 7.28 -6.28 -3.48
N LEU A 197 6.53 -5.30 -3.99
CA LEU A 197 5.62 -5.52 -5.12
C LEU A 197 6.33 -5.60 -6.48
N VAL A 198 7.64 -5.33 -6.54
CA VAL A 198 8.40 -5.38 -7.78
C VAL A 198 8.54 -6.83 -8.27
N ASP A 199 8.38 -7.02 -9.58
CA ASP A 199 8.49 -8.32 -10.27
C ASP A 199 7.47 -9.39 -9.83
N GLN A 200 6.37 -9.00 -9.16
CA GLN A 200 5.30 -9.92 -8.76
C GLN A 200 4.38 -10.36 -9.92
N CYS A 201 4.43 -9.69 -11.06
CA CYS A 201 3.64 -10.07 -12.24
C CYS A 201 4.40 -9.81 -13.54
N ALA A 202 4.07 -10.61 -14.55
CA ALA A 202 4.64 -10.55 -15.89
C ALA A 202 3.58 -10.18 -16.92
N ALA A 203 4.03 -9.77 -18.10
CA ALA A 203 3.14 -9.56 -19.23
C ALA A 203 2.38 -10.87 -19.55
N GLY A 204 1.06 -10.75 -19.66
CA GLY A 204 0.17 -11.89 -19.85
C GLY A 204 -0.44 -12.45 -18.57
N ASP A 205 -0.06 -11.99 -17.36
CA ASP A 205 -0.71 -12.42 -16.12
C ASP A 205 -2.09 -11.78 -15.93
N ALA A 206 -3.05 -12.56 -15.42
CA ALA A 206 -4.31 -12.02 -14.93
C ALA A 206 -4.12 -11.60 -13.47
N VAL A 207 -4.34 -10.32 -13.17
CA VAL A 207 -4.05 -9.77 -11.84
C VAL A 207 -5.24 -9.01 -11.27
N GLU A 208 -5.27 -8.95 -9.95
CA GLU A 208 -6.06 -8.01 -9.18
C GLU A 208 -5.13 -7.16 -8.32
N ILE A 209 -5.23 -5.84 -8.47
CA ILE A 209 -4.35 -4.88 -7.80
C ILE A 209 -5.22 -3.98 -6.93
N THR A 210 -4.97 -3.99 -5.62
CA THR A 210 -5.47 -2.96 -4.71
C THR A 210 -4.48 -1.81 -4.67
N GLY A 211 -4.95 -0.56 -4.78
CA GLY A 211 -4.09 0.61 -4.71
C GLY A 211 -4.85 1.92 -4.64
N ILE A 212 -4.12 3.00 -4.38
CA ILE A 212 -4.68 4.36 -4.34
C ILE A 212 -4.55 4.99 -5.73
N ILE A 213 -5.63 5.56 -6.24
CA ILE A 213 -5.61 6.28 -7.51
C ILE A 213 -5.01 7.66 -7.29
N LEU A 214 -4.01 8.02 -8.10
CA LEU A 214 -3.31 9.29 -8.04
C LEU A 214 -3.34 9.97 -9.39
N ARG A 215 -3.17 11.29 -9.36
CA ARG A 215 -2.85 12.07 -10.56
C ARG A 215 -1.36 12.33 -10.57
N ARG A 216 -0.75 12.21 -11.73
CA ARG A 216 0.66 12.46 -11.93
C ARG A 216 0.84 13.52 -13.00
N TRP A 217 1.66 14.54 -12.75
CA TRP A 217 1.93 15.60 -13.73
C TRP A 217 3.40 16.02 -13.74
N LYS A 218 3.86 16.50 -14.89
CA LYS A 218 5.23 17.01 -15.07
C LYS A 218 5.36 18.39 -14.44
N PRO A 219 6.57 18.81 -14.01
CA PRO A 219 6.82 20.17 -13.53
C PRO A 219 6.28 21.22 -14.50
N PHE A 220 5.75 22.32 -13.96
CA PHE A 220 5.16 23.38 -14.78
C PHE A 220 6.23 24.14 -15.56
N GLU A 221 6.09 24.16 -16.88
CA GLU A 221 6.89 25.00 -17.78
C GLU A 221 6.02 26.13 -18.34
N LYS A 222 6.54 27.37 -18.30
CA LYS A 222 5.80 28.55 -18.75
C LYS A 222 5.48 28.41 -20.24
N GLY A 223 4.19 28.45 -20.58
CA GLY A 223 3.71 28.34 -21.96
C GLY A 223 3.36 26.91 -22.40
N GLN A 224 3.58 25.89 -21.57
CA GLN A 224 3.17 24.52 -21.84
C GLN A 224 1.84 24.19 -21.15
N ARG A 225 1.00 23.37 -21.79
CA ARG A 225 -0.17 22.79 -21.12
C ARG A 225 0.27 21.70 -20.15
N CYS A 226 -0.38 21.65 -18.99
CA CYS A 226 -0.17 20.59 -18.01
C CYS A 226 -0.70 19.26 -18.58
N ASP A 227 0.15 18.24 -18.55
CA ASP A 227 -0.21 16.87 -18.94
C ASP A 227 -0.43 16.05 -17.65
N ILE A 228 -1.64 15.54 -17.47
CA ILE A 228 -2.07 14.85 -16.25
C ILE A 228 -2.38 13.41 -16.59
N GLU A 229 -1.67 12.50 -15.94
CA GLU A 229 -1.85 11.05 -16.05
C GLU A 229 -2.59 10.53 -14.81
N ILE A 230 -3.43 9.52 -15.00
CA ILE A 230 -4.02 8.75 -13.89
C ILE A 230 -3.15 7.53 -13.67
N VAL A 231 -2.68 7.34 -12.43
CA VAL A 231 -1.83 6.21 -12.04
C VAL A 231 -2.41 5.57 -10.79
N MET A 232 -2.06 4.30 -10.54
CA MET A 232 -2.38 3.61 -9.30
C MET A 232 -1.09 3.40 -8.52
N TRP A 233 -1.06 3.84 -7.26
CA TRP A 233 -0.05 3.44 -6.29
C TRP A 233 -0.49 2.12 -5.65
N ALA A 234 0.12 1.03 -6.10
CA ALA A 234 -0.24 -0.31 -5.70
C ALA A 234 0.08 -0.56 -4.21
N ASN A 235 -0.88 -1.12 -3.50
CA ASN A 235 -0.73 -1.61 -2.14
C ASN A 235 -0.76 -3.13 -2.07
N TYR A 236 -1.52 -3.85 -2.90
CA TYR A 236 -1.53 -5.31 -2.90
C TYR A 236 -1.74 -5.82 -4.32
N ILE A 237 -1.08 -6.92 -4.69
CA ILE A 237 -1.19 -7.56 -6.00
C ILE A 237 -1.53 -9.04 -5.78
N TYR A 238 -2.50 -9.54 -6.52
CA TYR A 238 -2.87 -10.96 -6.56
C TYR A 238 -2.86 -11.46 -8.00
N VAL A 239 -2.12 -12.54 -8.28
CA VAL A 239 -2.03 -13.14 -9.60
C VAL A 239 -2.99 -14.33 -9.69
N LYS A 240 -3.98 -14.25 -10.58
CA LYS A 240 -5.11 -15.19 -10.75
C LYS A 240 -4.81 -16.37 -11.67
N ASN A 241 -3.55 -16.81 -11.76
CA ASN A 241 -3.13 -17.75 -12.82
C ASN A 241 -3.79 -19.14 -12.74
N GLU A 242 -4.34 -19.55 -11.59
CA GLU A 242 -5.08 -20.80 -11.43
C GLU A 242 -6.58 -20.70 -11.83
N ASP A 243 -7.16 -19.50 -11.89
CA ASP A 243 -8.60 -19.30 -12.14
C ASP A 243 -8.97 -19.23 -13.63
N ARG A 244 -7.99 -19.26 -14.54
CA ARG A 244 -8.23 -19.23 -16.00
C ARG A 244 -9.04 -20.41 -16.52
N PHE A 245 -9.07 -21.53 -15.77
CA PHE A 245 -9.87 -22.72 -16.10
C PHE A 245 -11.27 -22.72 -15.47
N PHE A 246 -11.54 -21.88 -14.47
CA PHE A 246 -12.85 -21.84 -13.79
C PHE A 246 -13.78 -20.75 -14.33
N ASP A 247 -13.27 -19.57 -14.70
CA ASP A 247 -14.15 -18.47 -15.14
C ASP A 247 -14.85 -18.75 -16.49
N THR A 248 -14.23 -19.53 -17.38
CA THR A 248 -14.89 -19.96 -18.63
C THR A 248 -16.05 -20.92 -18.37
N ASN A 249 -15.92 -21.83 -17.39
CA ASN A 249 -17.01 -22.74 -17.02
C ASN A 249 -18.11 -22.03 -16.21
N VAL A 250 -17.76 -21.08 -15.33
CA VAL A 250 -18.73 -20.34 -14.51
C VAL A 250 -19.53 -19.32 -15.35
N GLU A 251 -18.93 -18.69 -16.35
CA GLU A 251 -19.68 -17.84 -17.30
C GLU A 251 -20.64 -18.66 -18.17
N ASP A 252 -20.26 -19.88 -18.57
CA ASP A 252 -21.12 -20.77 -19.35
C ASP A 252 -22.23 -21.44 -18.50
N GLU A 253 -21.97 -21.77 -17.24
CA GLU A 253 -22.99 -22.21 -16.29
C GLU A 253 -23.94 -21.08 -15.90
N LYS A 254 -23.45 -19.86 -15.66
CA LYS A 254 -24.32 -18.69 -15.41
C LYS A 254 -25.18 -18.37 -16.63
N LYS A 255 -24.64 -18.46 -17.86
CA LYS A 255 -25.43 -18.32 -19.10
C LYS A 255 -26.47 -19.43 -19.28
N LYS A 256 -26.18 -20.67 -18.88
CA LYS A 256 -27.18 -21.78 -18.88
C LYS A 256 -28.26 -21.57 -17.81
N ASN A 257 -27.89 -21.12 -16.62
CA ASN A 257 -28.83 -20.85 -15.53
C ASN A 257 -29.72 -19.63 -15.82
N LEU A 258 -29.20 -18.56 -16.43
CA LEU A 258 -30.00 -17.41 -16.88
C LEU A 258 -30.99 -17.75 -18.01
N LYS A 259 -30.64 -18.69 -18.91
CA LYS A 259 -31.59 -19.20 -19.93
C LYS A 259 -32.72 -20.04 -19.33
N ASN A 260 -32.47 -20.76 -18.24
CA ASN A 260 -33.51 -21.50 -17.52
C ASN A 260 -34.42 -20.60 -16.68
N PHE A 261 -33.90 -19.51 -16.09
CA PHE A 261 -34.73 -18.54 -15.35
C PHE A 261 -35.64 -17.69 -16.25
N GLY A 262 -35.22 -17.40 -17.50
CA GLY A 262 -36.03 -16.66 -18.47
C GLY A 262 -37.27 -17.39 -19.00
N ASN A 263 -37.30 -18.73 -18.91
CA ASN A 263 -38.43 -19.56 -19.36
C ASN A 263 -39.47 -19.82 -18.25
N ILE A 264 -39.17 -19.49 -16.99
CA ILE A 264 -40.10 -19.68 -15.86
C ILE A 264 -41.03 -18.46 -15.69
N ILE A 265 -40.66 -17.29 -16.21
CA ILE A 265 -41.45 -16.05 -16.07
C ILE A 265 -42.45 -15.84 -17.24
N LYS A 266 -42.49 -16.73 -18.24
CA LYS A 266 -43.42 -16.62 -19.39
C LYS A 266 -44.59 -17.62 -19.38
N THR A 267 -44.79 -18.40 -18.32
CA THR A 267 -45.86 -19.42 -18.27
C THR A 267 -46.81 -19.28 -17.08
N THR A 268 -46.64 -18.26 -16.24
CA THR A 268 -47.61 -17.98 -15.19
C THR A 268 -47.85 -16.48 -15.11
N LEU A 269 -48.98 -16.06 -15.69
CA LEU A 269 -49.79 -14.88 -15.37
C LEU A 269 -49.06 -13.59 -14.92
#